data_AF-A0A9J7EN30-F1
#
_entry.id   AF-A0A9J7EN30-F1
#
_cell.length_a   1.000
_cell.length_b   1.000
_cell.length_c   1.000
_cell.angle_alpha   90.00
_cell.angle_beta   90.00
_cell.angle_gamma   90.00
#
_symmetry.space_group_name_H-M   'P 1'
#
loop_
_entity.id
_entity.type
_entity.pdbx_description
1 polymer ?
#
loop_
_entity_poly.entity_id
_entity_poly.type
_entity_poly.pdbx_seq_one_letter_code
_entity_poly.pdbx_strand_id
1 'polypeptide(L)'
;MSQGIERFFLLSYCLACCWPGLGAKSDLRVVRQWAELDFVFPSEEAKQIAIQKRYYVPGNSVPIDVDAHYRKGPDQSRIFVAIPRFSEGRPITLGTVDESGRIVAYPDYSWHDNQGTNCTGMSSVFRVAIDECQRLWVMDAGKIGGKQVCPPQLLAFNLTTDQLIYRHVVNSSNYVENTQYITPIVDVRPREPGDCTDTYVYVADGSSFSLLVVDVARNQAWRTTHRLFYPFPSRGNFTIDGVRFDVMDGVLGMALSPYHPGRDRFLYFHSLAATTENVVNTKVLRNNSYIRAPSIASDAIYVFPKERSSQSAAEAIDRNGIMYFGHMDPPSILCWNTATEFSSKNFHTVAADKETLQFASGVKIVLNARGEEELWVLTSSLQRFMTGTLSSDRINFRIHAEKVPTILANSPCKNSRNCRKG
;
A
#
# COMPACT_ATOMS: atom_id res chain seq x y z
N MET A 1 -10.25 81.50 -5.96
CA MET A 1 -11.57 80.90 -5.66
C MET A 1 -11.69 79.63 -6.48
N SER A 2 -11.82 78.48 -5.82
CA SER A 2 -12.13 77.14 -6.40
C SER A 2 -11.09 76.62 -7.41
N GLN A 3 -10.79 75.34 -7.59
CA GLN A 3 -11.05 74.06 -6.94
C GLN A 3 -10.16 73.08 -7.73
N GLY A 4 -9.65 72.02 -7.09
CA GLY A 4 -9.38 70.77 -7.80
C GLY A 4 -7.96 70.20 -7.69
N ILE A 5 -7.95 68.95 -7.24
CA ILE A 5 -6.97 67.89 -7.51
C ILE A 5 -5.67 67.97 -6.70
N GLU A 6 -5.54 67.07 -5.71
CA GLU A 6 -4.51 66.01 -5.70
C GLU A 6 -4.46 65.29 -4.33
N ARG A 7 -3.96 64.04 -4.39
CA ARG A 7 -3.36 63.23 -3.30
C ARG A 7 -4.28 62.32 -2.51
N PHE A 8 -4.51 61.12 -3.07
CA PHE A 8 -4.63 59.89 -2.28
C PHE A 8 -3.25 59.23 -2.24
N PHE A 9 -2.58 59.30 -1.09
CA PHE A 9 -1.52 58.37 -0.67
C PHE A 9 -1.51 58.29 0.84
N LEU A 10 -1.18 57.08 1.34
CA LEU A 10 -0.93 56.66 2.72
C LEU A 10 -2.15 56.10 3.48
N LEU A 11 -2.32 54.78 3.37
CA LEU A 11 -2.25 53.88 4.53
C LEU A 11 -2.09 52.43 4.04
N SER A 12 -0.85 52.10 3.67
CA SER A 12 -0.32 50.74 3.81
C SER A 12 0.31 50.69 5.19
N TYR A 13 -0.22 49.88 6.10
CA TYR A 13 0.56 49.07 7.05
C TYR A 13 -0.37 48.13 7.85
N CYS A 14 0.04 46.87 7.95
CA CYS A 14 -0.42 45.84 8.89
C CYS A 14 -1.83 45.23 8.71
N LEU A 15 -1.97 44.33 7.74
CA LEU A 15 -2.87 43.15 7.83
C LEU A 15 -2.23 41.98 7.06
N ALA A 16 -1.00 41.63 7.40
CA ALA A 16 -0.29 40.47 6.85
C ALA A 16 0.37 39.69 7.99
N CYS A 17 -0.43 39.25 8.97
CA CYS A 17 -0.11 38.20 9.93
C CYS A 17 -1.45 37.77 10.55
N CYS A 18 -1.71 36.46 10.60
CA CYS A 18 -2.95 35.82 11.08
C CYS A 18 -4.06 35.62 10.03
N TRP A 19 -3.72 34.94 8.92
CA TRP A 19 -4.65 33.89 8.46
C TRP A 19 -4.30 32.61 9.21
N PRO A 20 -5.11 32.16 10.19
CA PRO A 20 -5.12 30.75 10.49
C PRO A 20 -5.73 30.10 9.26
N GLY A 21 -4.90 29.45 8.45
CA GLY A 21 -5.41 28.53 7.44
C GLY A 21 -6.33 27.54 8.16
N LEU A 22 -7.63 27.58 7.84
CA LEU A 22 -8.54 26.48 8.12
C LEU A 22 -8.12 25.31 7.22
N GLY A 23 -6.99 24.70 7.53
CA GLY A 23 -6.70 23.33 7.13
C GLY A 23 -7.61 22.44 7.96
N ALA A 24 -8.40 21.60 7.29
CA ALA A 24 -9.17 20.55 7.96
C ALA A 24 -8.23 19.77 8.88
N LYS A 25 -8.68 19.53 10.12
CA LYS A 25 -7.93 18.79 11.13
C LYS A 25 -8.00 17.30 10.77
N SER A 26 -7.14 16.85 9.84
CA SER A 26 -6.85 15.43 9.68
C SER A 26 -6.11 14.97 10.95
N ASP A 27 -6.62 13.94 11.62
CA ASP A 27 -5.94 13.33 12.78
C ASP A 27 -4.64 12.59 12.37
N LEU A 28 -4.39 12.43 11.07
CA LEU A 28 -3.11 11.96 10.54
C LEU A 28 -2.28 13.13 10.00
N ARG A 29 -1.03 13.22 10.45
CA ARG A 29 -0.05 14.19 9.94
C ARG A 29 0.36 13.84 8.51
N VAL A 30 0.26 14.82 7.61
CA VAL A 30 0.84 14.74 6.26
C VAL A 30 2.36 14.82 6.35
N VAL A 31 3.05 13.76 5.94
CA VAL A 31 4.51 13.66 5.90
C VAL A 31 5.07 14.23 4.59
N ARG A 32 4.42 13.89 3.47
CA ARG A 32 4.75 14.36 2.12
C ARG A 32 3.50 14.44 1.26
N GLN A 33 3.52 15.33 0.28
CA GLN A 33 2.42 15.49 -0.67
C GLN A 33 2.91 16.00 -2.02
N TRP A 34 2.18 15.65 -3.08
CA TRP A 34 2.55 15.95 -4.45
C TRP A 34 1.33 16.28 -5.29
N ALA A 35 1.46 17.30 -6.13
CA ALA A 35 0.61 17.45 -7.30
C ALA A 35 1.04 16.44 -8.38
N GLU A 36 2.33 16.40 -8.67
CA GLU A 36 2.97 15.42 -9.54
C GLU A 36 4.26 14.92 -8.90
N LEU A 37 4.65 13.69 -9.21
CA LEU A 37 5.93 13.14 -8.73
C LEU A 37 7.09 13.72 -9.53
N ASP A 38 8.16 14.08 -8.82
CA ASP A 38 9.47 14.44 -9.39
C ASP A 38 10.50 13.35 -9.05
N PHE A 39 11.48 13.17 -9.94
CA PHE A 39 12.41 12.04 -9.91
C PHE A 39 13.86 12.50 -10.00
N VAL A 40 14.73 11.84 -9.24
CA VAL A 40 16.18 12.05 -9.31
C VAL A 40 16.77 11.09 -10.35
N PHE A 41 17.31 11.66 -11.43
CA PHE A 41 18.03 10.93 -12.47
C PHE A 41 19.55 10.95 -12.21
N PRO A 42 20.30 9.94 -12.67
CA PRO A 42 21.76 9.91 -12.52
C PRO A 42 22.48 11.08 -13.20
N SER A 43 21.91 11.61 -14.29
CA SER A 43 22.39 12.78 -15.00
C SER A 43 21.25 13.43 -15.79
N GLU A 44 21.47 14.66 -16.27
CA GLU A 44 20.51 15.34 -17.14
C GLU A 44 20.37 14.59 -18.48
N GLU A 45 21.44 14.01 -19.01
CA GLU A 45 21.40 13.18 -20.21
C GLU A 45 20.50 11.95 -20.01
N ALA A 46 20.59 11.27 -18.86
CA ALA A 46 19.73 10.13 -18.54
C ALA A 46 18.25 10.54 -18.50
N LYS A 47 17.95 11.73 -17.96
CA LYS A 47 16.60 12.32 -17.96
C LYS A 47 16.11 12.61 -19.37
N GLN A 48 16.94 13.26 -20.21
CA GLN A 48 16.58 13.58 -21.59
C GLN A 48 16.35 12.31 -22.42
N ILE A 49 17.18 11.27 -22.25
CA ILE A 49 16.96 9.97 -22.89
C ILE A 49 15.64 9.35 -22.44
N ALA A 50 15.33 9.40 -21.14
CA ALA A 50 14.07 8.86 -20.61
C ALA A 50 12.85 9.59 -21.19
N ILE A 51 12.91 10.92 -21.34
CA ILE A 51 11.85 11.71 -21.97
C ILE A 51 11.73 11.36 -23.46
N GLN A 52 12.84 11.36 -24.19
CA GLN A 52 12.86 11.06 -25.63
C GLN A 52 12.31 9.67 -25.94
N LYS A 53 12.67 8.67 -25.13
CA LYS A 53 12.19 7.29 -25.26
C LYS A 53 10.80 7.06 -24.64
N ARG A 54 10.17 8.09 -24.07
CA ARG A 54 8.91 8.01 -23.30
C ARG A 54 8.95 7.05 -22.10
N TYR A 55 10.15 6.76 -21.59
CA TYR A 55 10.33 6.06 -20.32
C TYR A 55 9.95 6.96 -19.14
N TYR A 56 9.98 8.27 -19.33
CA TYR A 56 9.42 9.26 -18.44
C TYR A 56 8.45 10.16 -19.19
N VAL A 57 7.21 10.20 -18.71
CA VAL A 57 6.21 11.19 -19.11
C VAL A 57 5.79 11.92 -17.83
N PRO A 58 6.13 13.21 -17.67
CA PRO A 58 5.72 14.01 -16.51
C PRO A 58 4.19 13.92 -16.28
N GLY A 59 3.77 13.96 -15.01
CA GLY A 59 2.37 13.83 -14.63
C GLY A 59 1.75 12.42 -14.67
N ASN A 60 2.37 11.44 -15.35
CA ASN A 60 1.76 10.10 -15.48
C ASN A 60 1.99 9.16 -14.28
N SER A 61 2.87 9.52 -13.35
CA SER A 61 3.29 8.63 -12.26
C SER A 61 2.33 8.71 -11.08
N VAL A 62 1.76 7.56 -10.68
CA VAL A 62 0.83 7.45 -9.56
C VAL A 62 1.44 6.49 -8.53
N PRO A 63 1.78 6.96 -7.32
CA PRO A 63 2.22 6.08 -6.25
C PRO A 63 1.01 5.37 -5.63
N ILE A 64 1.17 4.11 -5.23
CA ILE A 64 0.08 3.31 -4.65
C ILE A 64 0.42 2.65 -3.31
N ASP A 65 1.70 2.57 -2.95
CA ASP A 65 2.11 1.99 -1.67
C ASP A 65 3.24 2.77 -1.04
N VAL A 66 3.30 2.68 0.29
CA VAL A 66 4.33 3.28 1.12
C VAL A 66 4.82 2.24 2.12
N ASP A 67 6.10 2.29 2.47
CA ASP A 67 6.62 1.64 3.68
C ASP A 67 7.73 2.51 4.26
N ALA A 68 8.00 2.39 5.56
CA ALA A 68 8.99 3.22 6.24
C ALA A 68 10.06 2.37 6.92
N HIS A 69 11.31 2.63 6.60
CA HIS A 69 12.46 1.99 7.21
C HIS A 69 13.17 2.98 8.15
N TYR A 70 12.97 2.76 9.45
CA TYR A 70 13.70 3.47 10.50
C TYR A 70 15.08 2.86 10.70
N ARG A 71 16.12 3.57 10.26
CA ARG A 71 17.52 3.16 10.46
C ARG A 71 17.98 3.47 11.89
N LYS A 72 18.88 2.64 12.42
CA LYS A 72 19.56 2.87 13.70
C LYS A 72 20.81 3.74 13.46
N GLY A 73 21.14 4.59 14.42
CA GLY A 73 22.34 5.44 14.35
C GLY A 73 22.10 6.79 13.67
N PRO A 74 23.13 7.40 13.04
CA PRO A 74 23.02 8.75 12.45
C PRO A 74 22.29 8.77 11.11
N ASP A 75 22.06 7.60 10.52
CA ASP A 75 21.44 7.45 9.21
C ASP A 75 19.98 7.90 9.20
N GLN A 76 19.59 8.66 8.17
CA GLN A 76 18.22 9.13 8.02
C GLN A 76 17.24 7.97 7.77
N SER A 77 16.04 8.04 8.33
CA SER A 77 14.99 7.07 7.99
C SER A 77 14.59 7.18 6.51
N ARG A 78 14.17 6.07 5.90
CA ARG A 78 13.82 6.00 4.48
C ARG A 78 12.32 5.77 4.33
N ILE A 79 11.68 6.50 3.42
CA ILE A 79 10.28 6.30 3.04
C ILE A 79 10.28 5.69 1.65
N PHE A 80 9.89 4.44 1.53
CA PHE A 80 9.73 3.73 0.27
C PHE A 80 8.41 4.08 -0.39
N VAL A 81 8.40 4.20 -1.71
CA VAL A 81 7.21 4.46 -2.51
C VAL A 81 7.21 3.53 -3.72
N ALA A 82 6.12 2.79 -3.90
CA ALA A 82 5.89 1.95 -5.08
C ALA A 82 5.04 2.70 -6.11
N ILE A 83 5.50 2.68 -7.36
CA ILE A 83 4.95 3.43 -8.50
C ILE A 83 4.81 2.45 -9.67
N PRO A 84 3.72 1.68 -9.74
CA PRO A 84 3.56 0.68 -10.78
C PRO A 84 3.49 1.32 -12.17
N ARG A 85 4.00 0.60 -13.16
CA ARG A 85 3.91 0.98 -14.57
C ARG A 85 2.56 0.56 -15.14
N PHE A 86 1.48 1.25 -14.74
CA PHE A 86 0.11 1.07 -15.30
C PHE A 86 0.05 1.28 -16.84
N SER A 87 1.07 1.93 -17.39
CA SER A 87 1.46 2.02 -18.79
C SER A 87 2.92 2.51 -18.83
N GLU A 88 3.46 2.81 -20.00
CA GLU A 88 4.79 3.43 -20.12
C GLU A 88 4.87 4.83 -19.46
N GLY A 89 6.06 5.42 -19.37
CA GLY A 89 6.25 6.78 -18.87
C GLY A 89 6.56 6.93 -17.37
N ARG A 90 6.90 5.83 -16.68
CA ARG A 90 7.33 5.83 -15.27
C ARG A 90 8.81 5.46 -15.20
N PRO A 91 9.71 6.42 -14.90
CA PRO A 91 11.15 6.17 -14.93
C PRO A 91 11.56 5.21 -13.81
N ILE A 92 10.98 5.37 -12.62
CA ILE A 92 11.27 4.59 -11.41
C ILE A 92 9.99 3.93 -10.93
N THR A 93 10.03 2.62 -10.69
CA THR A 93 8.87 1.87 -10.18
C THR A 93 8.92 1.59 -8.67
N LEU A 94 10.12 1.69 -8.08
CA LEU A 94 10.34 1.63 -6.64
C LEU A 94 11.46 2.61 -6.26
N GLY A 95 11.19 3.46 -5.29
CA GLY A 95 12.17 4.43 -4.84
C GLY A 95 12.00 4.83 -3.39
N THR A 96 12.87 5.71 -2.93
CA THR A 96 12.79 6.39 -1.64
C THR A 96 12.56 7.88 -1.83
N VAL A 97 11.96 8.54 -0.84
CA VAL A 97 11.72 9.98 -0.87
C VAL A 97 12.89 10.74 -0.26
N ASP A 98 13.48 11.69 -1.00
CA ASP A 98 14.52 12.58 -0.47
C ASP A 98 13.96 13.72 0.40
N GLU A 99 14.85 14.55 0.97
CA GLU A 99 14.46 15.68 1.81
C GLU A 99 13.55 16.68 1.08
N SER A 100 13.80 16.90 -0.21
CA SER A 100 13.03 17.78 -1.10
C SER A 100 11.73 17.16 -1.59
N GLY A 101 11.45 15.89 -1.25
CA GLY A 101 10.27 15.17 -1.69
C GLY A 101 10.39 14.50 -3.05
N ARG A 102 11.57 14.45 -3.67
CA ARG A 102 11.78 13.77 -4.97
C ARG A 102 11.99 12.27 -4.76
N ILE A 103 11.64 11.49 -5.78
CA ILE A 103 11.79 10.03 -5.77
C ILE A 103 13.18 9.66 -6.28
N VAL A 104 13.95 9.00 -5.42
CA VAL A 104 15.27 8.43 -5.72
C VAL A 104 15.11 6.93 -5.96
N ALA A 105 15.62 6.43 -7.08
CA ALA A 105 15.52 5.01 -7.43
C ALA A 105 16.11 4.10 -6.33
N TYR A 106 15.45 2.96 -6.07
CA TYR A 106 15.98 1.93 -5.18
C TYR A 106 16.17 0.59 -5.90
N PRO A 107 17.28 -0.14 -5.65
CA PRO A 107 18.48 0.32 -4.96
C PRO A 107 19.20 1.47 -5.69
N ASP A 108 19.11 1.47 -7.02
CA ASP A 108 19.65 2.52 -7.89
C ASP A 108 18.91 2.52 -9.24
N TYR A 109 19.22 3.48 -10.12
CA TYR A 109 18.49 3.68 -11.38
C TYR A 109 18.63 2.53 -12.39
N SER A 110 19.71 1.73 -12.33
CA SER A 110 19.93 0.60 -13.26
C SER A 110 18.91 -0.53 -13.10
N TRP A 111 18.24 -0.58 -11.96
CA TRP A 111 17.13 -1.50 -11.74
C TRP A 111 15.87 -1.11 -12.54
N HIS A 112 15.79 0.11 -13.05
CA HIS A 112 14.57 0.67 -13.65
C HIS A 112 14.73 1.07 -15.12
N ASP A 113 15.94 1.46 -15.54
CA ASP A 113 16.23 2.05 -16.86
C ASP A 113 16.00 1.12 -18.05
N ASN A 114 15.99 -0.20 -17.82
CA ASN A 114 15.73 -1.21 -18.85
C ASN A 114 14.26 -1.34 -19.26
N GLN A 115 13.32 -0.73 -18.53
CA GLN A 115 11.88 -0.73 -18.85
C GLN A 115 11.31 -2.14 -19.15
N GLY A 116 11.77 -3.17 -18.43
CA GLY A 116 11.31 -4.55 -18.59
C GLY A 116 11.89 -5.28 -19.82
N THR A 117 12.95 -4.78 -20.45
CA THR A 117 13.53 -5.40 -21.66
C THR A 117 14.48 -6.57 -21.37
N ASN A 118 15.10 -6.63 -20.18
CA ASN A 118 16.09 -7.66 -19.84
C ASN A 118 15.68 -8.56 -18.67
N CYS A 119 14.57 -8.25 -17.98
CA CYS A 119 14.04 -8.97 -16.82
C CYS A 119 15.02 -9.20 -15.66
N THR A 120 16.17 -8.50 -15.65
CA THR A 120 17.11 -8.52 -14.53
C THR A 120 16.79 -7.43 -13.52
N GLY A 121 16.23 -6.30 -13.96
CA GLY A 121 15.70 -5.25 -13.07
C GLY A 121 14.25 -5.45 -12.65
N MET A 122 13.60 -4.35 -12.26
CA MET A 122 12.19 -4.28 -11.90
C MET A 122 11.36 -3.75 -13.08
N SER A 123 10.31 -4.48 -13.43
CA SER A 123 9.41 -4.08 -14.50
C SER A 123 8.29 -3.16 -14.02
N SER A 124 7.60 -3.51 -12.92
CA SER A 124 6.45 -2.79 -12.38
C SER A 124 6.15 -3.26 -10.95
N VAL A 125 6.63 -2.51 -9.98
CA VAL A 125 6.43 -2.79 -8.56
C VAL A 125 5.11 -2.19 -8.10
N PHE A 126 4.25 -3.02 -7.53
CA PHE A 126 2.96 -2.59 -7.02
C PHE A 126 3.00 -2.27 -5.53
N ARG A 127 3.47 -3.21 -4.71
CA ARG A 127 3.54 -3.04 -3.26
C ARG A 127 4.79 -3.69 -2.69
N VAL A 128 5.15 -3.23 -1.50
CA VAL A 128 6.32 -3.71 -0.76
C VAL A 128 5.92 -4.09 0.67
N ALA A 129 6.78 -4.84 1.33
CA ALA A 129 6.63 -5.12 2.76
C ALA A 129 8.02 -5.17 3.41
N ILE A 130 8.19 -4.44 4.50
CA ILE A 130 9.38 -4.57 5.35
C ILE A 130 9.04 -5.52 6.50
N ASP A 131 9.84 -6.57 6.66
CA ASP A 131 9.68 -7.51 7.78
C ASP A 131 10.54 -7.13 8.99
N GLU A 132 10.34 -7.83 10.10
CA GLU A 132 11.08 -7.62 11.35
C GLU A 132 12.59 -7.86 11.23
N CYS A 133 13.03 -8.48 10.13
CA CYS A 133 14.41 -8.85 9.83
C CYS A 133 15.14 -7.81 8.99
N GLN A 134 14.54 -6.63 8.79
CA GLN A 134 15.09 -5.57 7.95
C GLN A 134 15.29 -6.05 6.50
N ARG A 135 14.36 -6.88 5.99
CA ARG A 135 14.31 -7.26 4.57
C ARG A 135 13.17 -6.51 3.91
N LEU A 136 13.45 -5.83 2.80
CA LEU A 136 12.44 -5.23 1.93
C LEU A 136 12.01 -6.25 0.89
N TRP A 137 10.78 -6.72 1.02
CA TRP A 137 10.12 -7.58 0.05
C TRP A 137 9.42 -6.73 -1.01
N VAL A 138 9.67 -7.05 -2.27
CA VAL A 138 9.21 -6.28 -3.43
C VAL A 138 8.49 -7.22 -4.38
N MET A 139 7.22 -6.93 -4.65
CA MET A 139 6.45 -7.66 -5.65
C MET A 139 6.47 -6.91 -6.99
N ASP A 140 7.20 -7.46 -7.96
CA ASP A 140 7.24 -6.99 -9.35
C ASP A 140 6.29 -7.84 -10.21
N ALA A 141 5.24 -7.20 -10.73
CA ALA A 141 4.17 -7.88 -11.47
C ALA A 141 4.61 -8.43 -12.84
N GLY A 142 5.76 -8.01 -13.36
CA GLY A 142 6.20 -8.43 -14.70
C GLY A 142 5.46 -7.75 -15.86
N LYS A 143 4.57 -6.78 -15.57
CA LYS A 143 3.64 -6.16 -16.53
C LYS A 143 3.83 -4.66 -16.65
N ILE A 144 3.88 -4.16 -17.89
CA ILE A 144 3.78 -2.73 -18.19
C ILE A 144 2.46 -2.50 -18.92
N GLY A 145 1.54 -1.79 -18.28
CA GLY A 145 0.13 -1.80 -18.65
C GLY A 145 -0.42 -3.22 -18.69
N GLY A 146 -1.12 -3.57 -19.77
CA GLY A 146 -1.67 -4.92 -19.96
C GLY A 146 -0.65 -5.95 -20.47
N LYS A 147 0.57 -5.55 -20.85
CA LYS A 147 1.53 -6.43 -21.53
C LYS A 147 2.45 -7.10 -20.51
N GLN A 148 2.49 -8.45 -20.53
CA GLN A 148 3.53 -9.21 -19.83
C GLN A 148 4.87 -9.03 -20.54
N VAL A 149 5.81 -8.32 -19.90
CA VAL A 149 7.16 -8.07 -20.44
C VAL A 149 8.20 -8.99 -19.80
N CYS A 150 7.97 -9.40 -18.55
CA CYS A 150 8.80 -10.33 -17.79
C CYS A 150 7.91 -11.27 -16.97
N PRO A 151 8.37 -12.46 -16.55
CA PRO A 151 7.65 -13.22 -15.53
C PRO A 151 7.50 -12.41 -14.24
N PRO A 152 6.40 -12.54 -13.48
CA PRO A 152 6.31 -11.94 -12.15
C PRO A 152 7.46 -12.44 -11.26
N GLN A 153 7.94 -11.59 -10.36
CA GLN A 153 9.02 -11.97 -9.44
C GLN A 153 8.86 -11.35 -8.07
N LEU A 154 9.21 -12.13 -7.04
CA LEU A 154 9.33 -11.68 -5.67
C LEU A 154 10.82 -11.48 -5.35
N LEU A 155 11.17 -10.27 -4.93
CA LEU A 155 12.54 -9.91 -4.54
C LEU A 155 12.59 -9.63 -3.05
N ALA A 156 13.73 -9.93 -2.41
CA ALA A 156 14.03 -9.42 -1.07
C ALA A 156 15.40 -8.76 -1.05
N PHE A 157 15.47 -7.55 -0.50
CA PHE A 157 16.71 -6.80 -0.31
C PHE A 157 17.04 -6.69 1.17
N ASN A 158 18.31 -6.85 1.53
CA ASN A 158 18.79 -6.55 2.87
C ASN A 158 18.87 -5.03 3.02
N LEU A 159 18.06 -4.44 3.91
CA LEU A 159 18.00 -2.98 4.09
C LEU A 159 19.23 -2.39 4.82
N THR A 160 20.16 -3.22 5.29
CA THR A 160 21.44 -2.74 5.84
C THR A 160 22.46 -2.51 4.74
N THR A 161 22.47 -3.36 3.71
CA THR A 161 23.48 -3.33 2.63
C THR A 161 22.88 -2.91 1.27
N ASP A 162 21.56 -2.78 1.21
CA ASP A 162 20.75 -2.58 0.00
C ASP A 162 21.02 -3.61 -1.11
N GLN A 163 21.56 -4.77 -0.74
CA GLN A 163 21.85 -5.88 -1.64
C GLN A 163 20.63 -6.79 -1.81
N LEU A 164 20.42 -7.29 -3.03
CA LEU A 164 19.47 -8.38 -3.28
C LEU A 164 19.94 -9.64 -2.56
N ILE A 165 19.10 -10.20 -1.70
CA ILE A 165 19.39 -11.44 -0.95
C ILE A 165 18.48 -12.61 -1.33
N TYR A 166 17.37 -12.34 -2.02
CA TYR A 166 16.46 -13.37 -2.51
C TYR A 166 15.76 -12.93 -3.79
N ARG A 167 15.61 -13.85 -4.75
CA ARG A 167 14.81 -13.68 -5.95
C ARG A 167 14.06 -14.96 -6.24
N HIS A 168 12.74 -14.86 -6.34
CA HIS A 168 11.88 -15.92 -6.85
C HIS A 168 11.20 -15.46 -8.13
N VAL A 169 11.63 -16.01 -9.26
CA VAL A 169 10.94 -15.82 -10.54
C VAL A 169 9.80 -16.82 -10.60
N VAL A 170 8.56 -16.33 -10.70
CA VAL A 170 7.38 -17.20 -10.67
C VAL A 170 7.36 -18.06 -11.93
N ASN A 171 7.22 -19.37 -11.75
CA ASN A 171 7.09 -20.32 -12.86
C ASN A 171 5.79 -20.06 -13.63
N SER A 172 5.79 -20.24 -14.96
CA SER A 172 4.58 -20.13 -15.80
C SER A 172 3.45 -21.07 -15.39
N SER A 173 3.71 -22.17 -14.68
CA SER A 173 2.67 -23.02 -14.09
C SER A 173 1.89 -22.35 -12.95
N ASN A 174 2.44 -21.28 -12.37
CA ASN A 174 1.89 -20.59 -11.21
C ASN A 174 1.22 -19.26 -11.56
N TYR A 175 1.12 -18.86 -12.82
CA TYR A 175 0.34 -17.68 -13.23
C TYR A 175 -0.35 -17.88 -14.57
N VAL A 176 -1.41 -17.13 -14.82
CA VAL A 176 -2.14 -17.13 -16.10
C VAL A 176 -2.00 -15.78 -16.80
N GLU A 177 -2.46 -15.66 -18.03
CA GLU A 177 -2.32 -14.44 -18.85
C GLU A 177 -2.77 -13.17 -18.10
N ASN A 178 -3.91 -13.24 -17.40
CA ASN A 178 -4.47 -12.11 -16.67
C ASN A 178 -3.86 -11.92 -15.27
N THR A 179 -2.94 -12.75 -14.80
CA THR A 179 -2.41 -12.63 -13.42
C THR A 179 -1.71 -11.30 -13.23
N GLN A 180 -1.98 -10.66 -12.08
CA GLN A 180 -1.27 -9.48 -11.63
C GLN A 180 -1.03 -9.62 -10.13
N TYR A 181 0.13 -10.16 -9.76
CA TYR A 181 0.55 -10.26 -8.37
C TYR A 181 0.98 -8.89 -7.84
N ILE A 182 0.23 -8.37 -6.87
CA ILE A 182 0.32 -6.96 -6.46
C ILE A 182 0.62 -6.72 -4.98
N THR A 183 0.14 -7.56 -4.05
CA THR A 183 0.24 -7.29 -2.60
C THR A 183 0.96 -8.43 -1.89
N PRO A 184 2.26 -8.28 -1.52
CA PRO A 184 2.96 -9.26 -0.72
C PRO A 184 2.68 -9.07 0.78
N ILE A 185 2.43 -10.17 1.48
CA ILE A 185 2.31 -10.23 2.95
C ILE A 185 3.29 -11.27 3.46
N VAL A 186 4.23 -10.82 4.30
CA VAL A 186 5.37 -11.61 4.77
C VAL A 186 5.03 -12.23 6.13
N ASP A 187 5.04 -13.55 6.19
CA ASP A 187 4.82 -14.34 7.40
C ASP A 187 6.14 -14.94 7.86
N VAL A 188 6.87 -14.16 8.67
CA VAL A 188 8.06 -14.64 9.37
C VAL A 188 7.63 -15.36 10.64
N ARG A 189 8.18 -16.56 10.86
CA ARG A 189 7.82 -17.47 11.95
C ARG A 189 9.05 -17.81 12.78
N PRO A 190 9.56 -16.85 13.56
CA PRO A 190 10.80 -17.03 14.30
C PRO A 190 10.64 -18.13 15.34
N ARG A 191 11.60 -19.07 15.38
CA ARG A 191 11.72 -20.01 16.50
C ARG A 191 12.38 -19.36 17.71
N GLU A 192 13.31 -18.46 17.42
CA GLU A 192 14.07 -17.65 18.37
C GLU A 192 14.11 -16.19 17.88
N PRO A 193 14.31 -15.19 18.76
CA PRO A 193 14.43 -13.80 18.35
C PRO A 193 15.49 -13.60 17.26
N GLY A 194 15.09 -13.01 16.13
CA GLY A 194 15.98 -12.76 14.98
C GLY A 194 16.11 -13.91 13.98
N ASP A 195 15.43 -15.05 14.20
CA ASP A 195 15.34 -16.11 13.19
C ASP A 195 14.31 -15.76 12.11
N CYS A 196 14.79 -15.65 10.88
CA CYS A 196 14.01 -15.23 9.71
C CYS A 196 13.96 -16.32 8.63
N THR A 197 14.35 -17.55 8.99
CA THR A 197 14.51 -18.65 8.03
C THR A 197 13.17 -19.28 7.64
N ASP A 198 12.26 -19.46 8.59
CA ASP A 198 10.89 -19.88 8.33
C ASP A 198 10.05 -18.67 7.91
N THR A 199 10.11 -18.36 6.60
CA THR A 199 9.35 -17.26 6.00
C THR A 199 8.46 -17.79 4.88
N TYR A 200 7.19 -17.42 4.94
CA TYR A 200 6.25 -17.53 3.83
C TYR A 200 5.89 -16.14 3.31
N VAL A 201 5.60 -16.03 2.03
CA VAL A 201 5.02 -14.81 1.45
C VAL A 201 3.74 -15.16 0.72
N TYR A 202 2.64 -14.50 1.11
CA TYR A 202 1.34 -14.61 0.44
C TYR A 202 1.17 -13.40 -0.45
N VAL A 203 0.90 -13.61 -1.75
CA VAL A 203 0.78 -12.52 -2.71
C VAL A 203 -0.59 -12.53 -3.37
N ALA A 204 -1.31 -11.41 -3.24
CA ALA A 204 -2.61 -11.24 -3.87
C ALA A 204 -2.49 -11.06 -5.39
N ASP A 205 -3.32 -11.80 -6.13
CA ASP A 205 -3.54 -11.61 -7.57
C ASP A 205 -4.85 -10.85 -7.79
N GLY A 206 -4.74 -9.53 -8.02
CA GLY A 206 -5.90 -8.67 -8.18
C GLY A 206 -6.69 -8.94 -9.45
N SER A 207 -6.06 -9.49 -10.49
CA SER A 207 -6.67 -9.61 -11.82
C SER A 207 -7.06 -11.04 -12.21
N SER A 208 -6.46 -12.07 -11.61
CA SER A 208 -6.87 -13.48 -11.78
C SER A 208 -7.29 -14.18 -10.49
N PHE A 209 -7.60 -13.38 -9.46
CA PHE A 209 -8.41 -13.76 -8.30
C PHE A 209 -7.85 -14.99 -7.58
N SER A 210 -6.56 -14.92 -7.26
CA SER A 210 -5.80 -16.02 -6.66
C SER A 210 -4.79 -15.51 -5.65
N LEU A 211 -4.20 -16.42 -4.87
CA LEU A 211 -3.03 -16.09 -4.06
C LEU A 211 -1.84 -16.93 -4.52
N LEU A 212 -0.68 -16.30 -4.71
CA LEU A 212 0.59 -17.02 -4.75
C LEU A 212 1.07 -17.23 -3.33
N VAL A 213 1.47 -18.44 -3.00
CA VAL A 213 2.15 -18.76 -1.73
C VAL A 213 3.59 -19.11 -2.07
N VAL A 214 4.54 -18.44 -1.44
CA VAL A 214 5.97 -18.69 -1.59
C VAL A 214 6.53 -19.21 -0.27
N ASP A 215 7.04 -20.44 -0.27
CA ASP A 215 7.89 -21.02 0.78
C ASP A 215 9.33 -20.61 0.50
N VAL A 216 9.83 -19.61 1.24
CA VAL A 216 11.14 -19.01 0.99
C VAL A 216 12.25 -20.01 1.28
N ALA A 217 12.12 -20.79 2.36
CA ALA A 217 13.12 -21.76 2.79
C ALA A 217 13.32 -22.88 1.77
N ARG A 218 12.23 -23.36 1.15
CA ARG A 218 12.29 -24.40 0.11
C ARG A 218 12.42 -23.84 -1.30
N ASN A 219 12.35 -22.52 -1.46
CA ASN A 219 12.26 -21.84 -2.74
C ASN A 219 11.18 -22.44 -3.66
N GLN A 220 10.02 -22.75 -3.08
CA GLN A 220 8.87 -23.31 -3.77
C GLN A 220 7.72 -22.32 -3.75
N ALA A 221 6.91 -22.33 -4.80
CA ALA A 221 5.69 -21.55 -4.82
C ALA A 221 4.54 -22.31 -5.47
N TRP A 222 3.32 -21.99 -5.07
CA TRP A 222 2.11 -22.51 -5.66
C TRP A 222 1.01 -21.45 -5.71
N ARG A 223 0.23 -21.50 -6.78
CA ARG A 223 -0.99 -20.71 -6.91
C ARG A 223 -2.14 -21.40 -6.16
N THR A 224 -2.90 -20.65 -5.40
CA THR A 224 -4.11 -21.10 -4.72
C THR A 224 -5.31 -20.31 -5.19
N THR A 225 -6.45 -20.98 -5.35
CA THR A 225 -7.70 -20.39 -5.82
C THR A 225 -8.83 -20.68 -4.85
N HIS A 226 -9.72 -19.70 -4.69
CA HIS A 226 -10.92 -19.83 -3.89
C HIS A 226 -11.96 -18.81 -4.36
N ARG A 227 -13.25 -19.14 -4.25
CA ARG A 227 -14.35 -18.25 -4.67
C ARG A 227 -14.34 -16.87 -3.98
N LEU A 228 -13.79 -16.79 -2.78
CA LEU A 228 -13.73 -15.55 -2.00
C LEU A 228 -12.61 -14.60 -2.45
N PHE A 229 -11.75 -15.02 -3.38
CA PHE A 229 -10.77 -14.13 -4.00
C PHE A 229 -11.35 -13.33 -5.16
N TYR A 230 -12.59 -13.64 -5.59
CA TYR A 230 -13.25 -12.98 -6.70
C TYR A 230 -13.85 -11.63 -6.26
N PRO A 231 -13.96 -10.67 -7.18
CA PRO A 231 -14.75 -9.46 -6.97
C PRO A 231 -16.25 -9.78 -6.90
N PHE A 232 -17.01 -8.92 -6.24
CA PHE A 232 -18.47 -8.97 -6.21
C PHE A 232 -19.02 -7.96 -7.23
N PRO A 233 -19.69 -8.39 -8.31
CA PRO A 233 -20.14 -7.48 -9.37
C PRO A 233 -21.00 -6.31 -8.89
N SER A 234 -21.81 -6.50 -7.85
CA SER A 234 -22.63 -5.45 -7.23
C SER A 234 -21.81 -4.37 -6.50
N ARG A 235 -20.50 -4.58 -6.33
CA ARG A 235 -19.55 -3.69 -5.63
C ARG A 235 -18.41 -3.22 -6.54
N GLY A 236 -18.53 -3.40 -7.86
CA GLY A 236 -17.53 -2.97 -8.83
C GLY A 236 -17.54 -1.47 -9.14
N ASN A 237 -18.61 -0.75 -8.77
CA ASN A 237 -18.69 0.69 -8.96
C ASN A 237 -18.17 1.43 -7.73
N PHE A 238 -17.30 2.40 -7.98
CA PHE A 238 -16.67 3.24 -6.97
C PHE A 238 -17.10 4.69 -7.15
N THR A 239 -17.33 5.39 -6.04
CA THR A 239 -17.55 6.84 -6.03
C THR A 239 -16.61 7.47 -5.01
N ILE A 240 -15.72 8.34 -5.47
CA ILE A 240 -14.77 9.06 -4.62
C ILE A 240 -14.76 10.51 -5.07
N ASP A 241 -15.00 11.45 -4.14
CA ASP A 241 -15.02 12.89 -4.45
C ASP A 241 -15.96 13.24 -5.62
N GLY A 242 -17.13 12.59 -5.68
CA GLY A 242 -18.13 12.73 -6.75
C GLY A 242 -17.77 12.11 -8.11
N VAL A 243 -16.56 11.57 -8.27
CA VAL A 243 -16.11 10.89 -9.50
C VAL A 243 -16.44 9.42 -9.42
N ARG A 244 -17.10 8.91 -10.47
CA ARG A 244 -17.47 7.49 -10.61
C ARG A 244 -16.52 6.76 -11.55
N PHE A 245 -16.17 5.54 -11.20
CA PHE A 245 -15.36 4.65 -12.03
C PHE A 245 -15.63 3.18 -11.64
N ASP A 246 -15.37 2.26 -12.56
CA ASP A 246 -15.58 0.83 -12.34
C ASP A 246 -14.25 0.11 -12.25
N VAL A 247 -14.11 -0.76 -11.24
CA VAL A 247 -12.96 -1.64 -11.04
C VAL A 247 -13.47 -2.99 -10.57
N MET A 248 -12.98 -4.08 -11.17
CA MET A 248 -13.39 -5.44 -10.84
C MET A 248 -12.20 -6.26 -10.34
N ASP A 249 -11.34 -5.62 -9.54
CA ASP A 249 -10.21 -6.29 -8.93
C ASP A 249 -10.68 -7.20 -7.78
N GLY A 250 -10.12 -8.41 -7.76
CA GLY A 250 -10.34 -9.40 -6.72
C GLY A 250 -9.51 -9.11 -5.48
N VAL A 251 -9.06 -10.17 -4.81
CA VAL A 251 -8.27 -10.10 -3.57
C VAL A 251 -7.16 -9.06 -3.66
N LEU A 252 -7.11 -8.14 -2.70
CA LEU A 252 -6.16 -7.02 -2.69
C LEU A 252 -5.71 -6.65 -1.27
N GLY A 253 -6.68 -6.35 -0.40
CA GLY A 253 -6.44 -6.02 1.00
C GLY A 253 -6.16 -7.30 1.76
N MET A 254 -5.02 -7.36 2.44
CA MET A 254 -4.61 -8.52 3.24
C MET A 254 -3.81 -8.07 4.45
N ALA A 255 -4.06 -8.68 5.61
CA ALA A 255 -3.28 -8.45 6.83
C ALA A 255 -3.16 -9.72 7.67
N LEU A 256 -1.99 -9.94 8.28
CA LEU A 256 -1.80 -11.05 9.21
C LEU A 256 -2.16 -10.65 10.64
N SER A 257 -2.81 -11.56 11.37
CA SER A 257 -2.94 -11.46 12.82
C SER A 257 -1.55 -11.38 13.48
N PRO A 258 -1.42 -10.85 14.71
CA PRO A 258 -0.15 -10.92 15.45
C PRO A 258 0.41 -12.35 15.52
N TYR A 259 1.73 -12.47 15.45
CA TYR A 259 2.40 -13.75 15.65
C TYR A 259 2.45 -14.09 17.14
N HIS A 260 2.03 -15.30 17.49
CA HIS A 260 2.12 -15.84 18.84
C HIS A 260 2.82 -17.20 18.78
N PRO A 261 3.98 -17.38 19.45
CA PRO A 261 4.67 -18.66 19.47
C PRO A 261 3.75 -19.82 19.86
N GLY A 262 3.82 -20.92 19.11
CA GLY A 262 2.99 -22.10 19.31
C GLY A 262 1.56 -22.01 18.78
N ARG A 263 1.16 -20.87 18.18
CA ARG A 263 -0.13 -20.72 17.49
C ARG A 263 0.10 -20.39 16.02
N ASP A 264 -0.81 -20.86 15.18
CA ASP A 264 -0.82 -20.48 13.79
C ASP A 264 -1.44 -19.08 13.61
N ARG A 265 -1.10 -18.39 12.52
CA ARG A 265 -1.61 -17.05 12.21
C ARG A 265 -2.84 -17.13 11.33
N PHE A 266 -3.64 -16.09 11.39
CA PHE A 266 -4.73 -15.85 10.48
C PHE A 266 -4.35 -14.79 9.45
N LEU A 267 -4.67 -15.02 8.19
CA LEU A 267 -4.64 -14.02 7.13
C LEU A 267 -6.06 -13.50 6.95
N TYR A 268 -6.28 -12.23 7.28
CA TYR A 268 -7.47 -11.47 6.91
C TYR A 268 -7.30 -10.98 5.48
N PHE A 269 -8.39 -10.99 4.72
CA PHE A 269 -8.37 -10.50 3.35
C PHE A 269 -9.75 -10.18 2.77
N HIS A 270 -9.74 -9.30 1.79
CA HIS A 270 -10.90 -8.97 0.97
C HIS A 270 -10.52 -8.64 -0.48
N SER A 271 -11.49 -8.77 -1.37
CA SER A 271 -11.39 -8.24 -2.73
C SER A 271 -11.61 -6.73 -2.75
N LEU A 272 -10.98 -6.01 -3.69
CA LEU A 272 -11.17 -4.56 -3.82
C LEU A 272 -12.63 -4.22 -4.12
N ALA A 273 -13.23 -4.93 -5.09
CA ALA A 273 -14.65 -4.82 -5.40
C ALA A 273 -15.48 -5.70 -4.44
N ALA A 274 -15.38 -5.45 -3.14
CA ALA A 274 -16.16 -6.13 -2.10
C ALA A 274 -16.36 -5.24 -0.87
N THR A 275 -17.39 -5.59 -0.09
CA THR A 275 -17.67 -5.03 1.24
C THR A 275 -17.52 -6.08 2.35
N THR A 276 -17.30 -7.34 1.96
CA THR A 276 -17.04 -8.47 2.85
C THR A 276 -15.60 -8.43 3.38
N GLU A 277 -15.38 -9.16 4.46
CA GLU A 277 -14.05 -9.48 4.99
C GLU A 277 -13.99 -10.98 5.21
N ASN A 278 -12.82 -11.57 5.01
CA ASN A 278 -12.62 -13.02 5.11
C ASN A 278 -11.39 -13.29 5.97
N VAL A 279 -11.32 -14.51 6.50
CA VAL A 279 -10.17 -14.94 7.29
C VAL A 279 -9.87 -16.41 7.04
N VAL A 280 -8.58 -16.72 6.88
CA VAL A 280 -8.08 -18.08 6.69
C VAL A 280 -6.92 -18.36 7.63
N ASN A 281 -6.89 -19.55 8.22
CA ASN A 281 -5.72 -20.00 8.97
C ASN A 281 -4.58 -20.24 7.99
N THR A 282 -3.44 -19.61 8.19
CA THR A 282 -2.31 -19.69 7.23
C THR A 282 -1.75 -21.10 7.08
N LYS A 283 -1.98 -22.03 8.04
CA LYS A 283 -1.71 -23.46 7.85
C LYS A 283 -2.37 -24.05 6.59
N VAL A 284 -3.58 -23.58 6.27
CA VAL A 284 -4.30 -24.00 5.07
C VAL A 284 -3.48 -23.59 3.86
N LEU A 285 -3.15 -22.30 3.73
CA LEU A 285 -2.41 -21.74 2.59
C LEU A 285 -1.03 -22.37 2.40
N ARG A 286 -0.34 -22.69 3.50
CA ARG A 286 1.01 -23.28 3.49
C ARG A 286 1.04 -24.76 3.08
N ASN A 287 -0.10 -25.37 2.77
CA ASN A 287 -0.17 -26.74 2.29
C ASN A 287 0.33 -26.85 0.84
N ASN A 288 1.49 -27.48 0.66
CA ASN A 288 2.12 -27.64 -0.65
C ASN A 288 1.39 -28.61 -1.59
N SER A 289 0.34 -29.32 -1.15
CA SER A 289 -0.50 -30.14 -2.05
C SER A 289 -1.15 -29.29 -3.15
N TYR A 290 -1.30 -27.99 -2.93
CA TYR A 290 -1.82 -27.04 -3.90
C TYR A 290 -0.95 -26.84 -5.14
N ILE A 291 0.32 -27.31 -5.11
CA ILE A 291 1.15 -27.43 -6.32
C ILE A 291 0.43 -28.30 -7.38
N ARG A 292 -0.31 -29.32 -6.96
CA ARG A 292 -1.04 -30.24 -7.86
C ARG A 292 -2.52 -29.90 -8.00
N ALA A 293 -3.13 -29.38 -6.93
CA ALA A 293 -4.56 -29.12 -6.86
C ALA A 293 -4.81 -27.73 -6.28
N PRO A 294 -4.81 -26.64 -7.07
CA PRO A 294 -4.76 -25.27 -6.56
C PRO A 294 -6.00 -24.81 -5.78
N SER A 295 -7.10 -25.56 -5.80
CA SER A 295 -8.35 -25.16 -5.14
C SER A 295 -8.31 -25.40 -3.63
N ILE A 296 -8.53 -24.32 -2.87
CA ILE A 296 -8.80 -24.40 -1.43
C ILE A 296 -10.23 -24.93 -1.23
N ALA A 297 -10.46 -25.72 -0.17
CA ALA A 297 -11.79 -26.21 0.20
C ALA A 297 -12.72 -25.06 0.60
N SER A 298 -14.01 -25.16 0.28
CA SER A 298 -14.98 -24.07 0.41
C SER A 298 -15.25 -23.63 1.85
N ASP A 299 -15.04 -24.52 2.81
CA ASP A 299 -15.23 -24.33 4.26
C ASP A 299 -13.94 -24.01 5.01
N ALA A 300 -12.78 -24.03 4.33
CA ALA A 300 -11.49 -23.72 4.93
C ALA A 300 -11.26 -22.22 5.15
N ILE A 301 -12.09 -21.36 4.53
CA ILE A 301 -12.06 -19.91 4.68
C ILE A 301 -13.38 -19.44 5.29
N TYR A 302 -13.27 -18.67 6.37
CA TYR A 302 -14.43 -18.06 7.02
C TYR A 302 -14.72 -16.69 6.42
N VAL A 303 -16.00 -16.44 6.10
CA VAL A 303 -16.52 -15.13 5.67
C VAL A 303 -17.24 -14.50 6.85
N PHE A 304 -16.93 -13.25 7.17
CA PHE A 304 -17.68 -12.56 8.22
C PHE A 304 -19.15 -12.33 7.77
N PRO A 305 -20.13 -12.54 8.65
CA PRO A 305 -21.56 -12.47 8.29
C PRO A 305 -22.08 -11.05 8.10
N LYS A 306 -21.31 -10.03 8.50
CA LYS A 306 -21.60 -8.62 8.28
C LYS A 306 -20.59 -8.02 7.30
N GLU A 307 -20.95 -6.90 6.72
CA GLU A 307 -20.16 -6.21 5.72
C GLU A 307 -19.85 -4.78 6.16
N ARG A 308 -18.80 -4.19 5.58
CA ARG A 308 -18.56 -2.75 5.61
C ARG A 308 -19.64 -2.03 4.79
N SER A 309 -19.86 -0.75 5.09
CA SER A 309 -20.78 0.11 4.33
C SER A 309 -20.23 0.55 2.97
N SER A 310 -18.92 0.45 2.75
CA SER A 310 -18.22 0.83 1.53
C SER A 310 -17.00 -0.09 1.34
N GLN A 311 -16.47 -0.13 0.12
CA GLN A 311 -15.27 -0.86 -0.24
C GLN A 311 -14.05 -0.34 0.54
N SER A 312 -13.02 -1.18 0.59
CA SER A 312 -11.71 -0.90 1.19
C SER A 312 -10.63 -1.37 0.24
N ALA A 313 -9.50 -0.65 0.23
CA ALA A 313 -8.32 -1.03 -0.55
C ALA A 313 -7.29 -1.73 0.35
N ALA A 314 -6.39 -0.98 0.99
CA ALA A 314 -5.38 -1.55 1.88
C ALA A 314 -5.85 -1.65 3.33
N GLU A 315 -5.29 -2.62 4.03
CA GLU A 315 -5.48 -2.86 5.46
C GLU A 315 -4.17 -3.29 6.12
N ALA A 316 -4.05 -3.07 7.43
CA ALA A 316 -2.94 -3.55 8.24
C ALA A 316 -3.43 -3.86 9.66
N ILE A 317 -2.74 -4.78 10.36
CA ILE A 317 -3.05 -5.15 11.74
C ILE A 317 -1.82 -4.84 12.62
N ASP A 318 -2.04 -4.17 13.74
CA ASP A 318 -0.98 -3.90 14.73
C ASP A 318 -0.73 -5.09 15.67
N ARG A 319 0.32 -5.02 16.51
CA ARG A 319 0.67 -6.10 17.44
C ARG A 319 -0.42 -6.45 18.46
N ASN A 320 -1.39 -5.56 18.68
CA ASN A 320 -2.49 -5.76 19.62
C ASN A 320 -3.72 -6.38 18.94
N GLY A 321 -3.64 -6.67 17.63
CA GLY A 321 -4.75 -7.24 16.88
C GLY A 321 -5.81 -6.20 16.49
N ILE A 322 -5.45 -4.91 16.42
CA ILE A 322 -6.31 -3.87 15.86
C ILE A 322 -6.02 -3.75 14.37
N MET A 323 -7.05 -3.96 13.56
CA MET A 323 -7.02 -3.73 12.12
C MET A 323 -7.30 -2.27 11.81
N TYR A 324 -6.59 -1.71 10.84
CA TYR A 324 -6.81 -0.40 10.25
C TYR A 324 -7.05 -0.57 8.76
N PHE A 325 -8.09 0.07 8.22
CA PHE A 325 -8.44 -0.07 6.81
C PHE A 325 -9.05 1.21 6.25
N GLY A 326 -8.87 1.41 4.95
CA GLY A 326 -9.46 2.54 4.23
C GLY A 326 -10.97 2.37 4.03
N HIS A 327 -11.72 3.45 4.21
CA HIS A 327 -13.14 3.52 3.90
C HIS A 327 -13.36 4.58 2.83
N MET A 328 -14.00 4.22 1.73
CA MET A 328 -14.05 5.10 0.54
C MET A 328 -15.19 6.13 0.59
N ASP A 329 -16.28 5.86 1.30
CA ASP A 329 -17.40 6.80 1.40
C ASP A 329 -18.10 6.79 2.77
N PRO A 330 -17.93 7.84 3.60
CA PRO A 330 -17.04 8.98 3.38
C PRO A 330 -15.56 8.58 3.49
N PRO A 331 -14.64 9.23 2.73
CA PRO A 331 -13.21 8.97 2.81
C PRO A 331 -12.65 9.09 4.24
N SER A 332 -12.20 7.96 4.78
CA SER A 332 -11.71 7.86 6.16
C SER A 332 -10.82 6.63 6.37
N ILE A 333 -10.09 6.59 7.49
CA ILE A 333 -9.46 5.39 8.02
C ILE A 333 -10.26 4.95 9.25
N LEU A 334 -10.66 3.67 9.25
CA LEU A 334 -11.36 3.05 10.35
C LEU A 334 -10.44 2.05 11.06
N CYS A 335 -10.70 1.81 12.35
CA CYS A 335 -10.13 0.70 13.09
C CYS A 335 -11.20 -0.33 13.49
N TRP A 336 -10.75 -1.56 13.68
CA TRP A 336 -11.54 -2.67 14.22
C TRP A 336 -10.67 -3.57 15.09
N ASN A 337 -11.15 -3.91 16.29
CA ASN A 337 -10.48 -4.91 17.12
C ASN A 337 -10.87 -6.32 16.67
N THR A 338 -9.90 -7.08 16.13
CA THR A 338 -10.16 -8.42 15.56
C THR A 338 -10.67 -9.46 16.57
N ALA A 339 -10.61 -9.16 17.87
CA ALA A 339 -11.20 -9.98 18.92
C ALA A 339 -12.71 -9.71 19.15
N THR A 340 -13.30 -8.77 18.42
CA THR A 340 -14.74 -8.42 18.50
C THR A 340 -15.48 -8.85 17.24
N GLU A 341 -16.81 -8.87 17.26
CA GLU A 341 -17.62 -9.15 16.07
C GLU A 341 -17.26 -8.16 14.94
N PHE A 342 -16.99 -8.68 13.74
CA PHE A 342 -16.86 -7.83 12.55
C PHE A 342 -18.22 -7.23 12.22
N SER A 343 -18.41 -5.95 12.53
CA SER A 343 -19.70 -5.26 12.42
C SER A 343 -19.50 -3.76 12.54
N SER A 344 -20.35 -2.97 11.86
CA SER A 344 -20.29 -1.50 11.91
C SER A 344 -20.39 -0.91 13.33
N LYS A 345 -20.93 -1.67 14.29
CA LYS A 345 -20.96 -1.29 15.72
C LYS A 345 -19.58 -1.23 16.38
N ASN A 346 -18.61 -2.00 15.86
CA ASN A 346 -17.25 -2.13 16.38
C ASN A 346 -16.21 -1.47 15.45
N PHE A 347 -16.67 -0.77 14.40
CA PHE A 347 -15.80 0.01 13.53
C PHE A 347 -15.79 1.45 14.04
N HIS A 348 -14.59 1.99 14.25
CA HIS A 348 -14.43 3.33 14.77
C HIS A 348 -13.47 4.13 13.88
N THR A 349 -13.87 5.33 13.52
CA THR A 349 -13.04 6.24 12.73
C THR A 349 -11.82 6.68 13.53
N VAL A 350 -10.64 6.54 12.96
CA VAL A 350 -9.38 7.07 13.51
C VAL A 350 -8.91 8.33 12.79
N ALA A 351 -9.34 8.52 11.55
CA ALA A 351 -9.13 9.76 10.79
C ALA A 351 -10.17 9.88 9.68
N ALA A 352 -10.64 11.09 9.38
CA ALA A 352 -11.57 11.34 8.28
C ALA A 352 -11.28 12.69 7.63
N ASP A 353 -11.18 12.69 6.31
CA ASP A 353 -10.96 13.90 5.53
C ASP A 353 -11.28 13.62 4.05
N LYS A 354 -12.25 14.38 3.50
CA LYS A 354 -12.72 14.18 2.12
C LYS A 354 -11.69 14.60 1.07
N GLU A 355 -10.75 15.47 1.41
CA GLU A 355 -9.71 15.94 0.49
C GLU A 355 -8.45 15.09 0.61
N THR A 356 -8.04 14.79 1.84
CA THR A 356 -6.72 14.20 2.10
C THR A 356 -6.73 12.68 2.18
N LEU A 357 -7.89 12.02 2.36
CA LEU A 357 -8.01 10.55 2.52
C LEU A 357 -8.79 9.82 1.41
N GLN A 358 -8.93 10.44 0.23
CA GLN A 358 -9.78 9.96 -0.89
C GLN A 358 -9.69 8.46 -1.21
N PHE A 359 -8.49 7.94 -1.50
CA PHE A 359 -8.27 6.51 -1.75
C PHE A 359 -7.00 6.04 -1.03
N ALA A 360 -7.17 5.43 0.15
CA ALA A 360 -6.08 4.87 0.95
C ALA A 360 -5.54 3.57 0.32
N SER A 361 -4.60 3.73 -0.62
CA SER A 361 -4.10 2.63 -1.46
C SER A 361 -3.04 1.75 -0.79
N GLY A 362 -2.32 2.31 0.19
CA GLY A 362 -1.35 1.64 1.03
C GLY A 362 -1.58 1.99 2.49
N VAL A 363 -1.57 0.98 3.36
CA VAL A 363 -1.73 1.10 4.82
C VAL A 363 -0.71 0.17 5.45
N LYS A 364 0.14 0.67 6.36
CA LYS A 364 1.17 -0.11 7.06
C LYS A 364 1.19 0.22 8.53
N ILE A 365 1.56 -0.77 9.34
CA ILE A 365 2.01 -0.58 10.71
C ILE A 365 3.52 -0.73 10.75
N VAL A 366 4.22 0.32 11.17
CA VAL A 366 5.68 0.38 11.16
C VAL A 366 6.19 0.66 12.57
N LEU A 367 7.28 0.02 12.97
CA LEU A 367 7.99 0.35 14.21
C LEU A 367 8.93 1.52 14.00
N ASN A 368 8.73 2.60 14.74
CA ASN A 368 9.65 3.72 14.73
C ASN A 368 10.94 3.43 15.51
N ALA A 369 11.90 4.34 15.44
CA ALA A 369 13.21 4.20 16.12
C ALA A 369 13.10 4.07 17.65
N ARG A 370 11.96 4.39 18.26
CA ARG A 370 11.67 4.23 19.70
C ARG A 370 10.92 2.93 20.03
N GLY A 371 10.62 2.10 19.03
CA GLY A 371 9.86 0.85 19.19
C GLY A 371 8.35 1.02 19.28
N GLU A 372 7.84 2.24 19.03
CA GLU A 372 6.40 2.54 18.99
C GLU A 372 5.85 2.27 17.58
N GLU A 373 4.62 1.73 17.51
CA GLU A 373 3.93 1.55 16.23
C GLU A 373 3.39 2.86 15.68
N GLU A 374 3.57 3.07 14.39
CA GLU A 374 3.01 4.15 13.60
C GLU A 374 2.16 3.58 12.48
N LEU A 375 1.01 4.20 12.27
CA LEU A 375 0.17 3.96 11.11
C LEU A 375 0.65 4.85 9.96
N TRP A 376 1.10 4.23 8.88
CA TRP A 376 1.48 4.91 7.63
C TRP A 376 0.42 4.66 6.57
N VAL A 377 -0.01 5.72 5.90
CA VAL A 377 -1.06 5.65 4.87
C VAL A 377 -0.64 6.42 3.63
N LEU A 378 -0.69 5.78 2.47
CA LEU A 378 -0.60 6.45 1.18
C LEU A 378 -1.99 6.62 0.60
N THR A 379 -2.31 7.86 0.24
CA THR A 379 -3.58 8.21 -0.42
C THR A 379 -3.30 8.79 -1.79
N SER A 380 -4.07 8.36 -2.80
CA SER A 380 -3.96 8.86 -4.17
C SER A 380 -5.30 9.31 -4.72
N SER A 381 -5.29 10.21 -5.71
CA SER A 381 -6.48 10.53 -6.52
C SER A 381 -6.70 9.48 -7.61
N LEU A 382 -6.79 8.20 -7.23
CA LEU A 382 -6.90 7.08 -8.18
C LEU A 382 -8.09 7.24 -9.14
N GLN A 383 -9.24 7.71 -8.65
CA GLN A 383 -10.43 7.98 -9.46
C GLN A 383 -10.17 8.98 -10.60
N ARG A 384 -9.28 9.95 -10.39
CA ARG A 384 -8.89 10.94 -11.40
C ARG A 384 -7.90 10.36 -12.40
N PHE A 385 -6.97 9.54 -11.93
CA PHE A 385 -6.11 8.76 -12.82
C PHE A 385 -6.93 7.85 -13.74
N MET A 386 -7.88 7.08 -13.19
CA MET A 386 -8.72 6.14 -13.94
C MET A 386 -9.62 6.83 -14.97
N THR A 387 -10.06 8.07 -14.70
CA THR A 387 -10.90 8.85 -15.63
C THR A 387 -10.11 9.79 -16.53
N GLY A 388 -8.78 9.83 -16.43
CA GLY A 388 -7.93 10.74 -17.21
C GLY A 388 -8.09 12.22 -16.84
N THR A 389 -8.52 12.52 -15.60
CA THR A 389 -8.80 13.89 -15.10
C THR A 389 -7.82 14.36 -14.02
N LEU A 390 -6.65 13.71 -13.92
CA LEU A 390 -5.57 14.14 -13.03
C LEU A 390 -4.98 15.48 -13.51
N SER A 391 -4.70 16.42 -12.60
CA SER A 391 -4.13 17.74 -12.92
C SER A 391 -3.08 18.16 -11.88
N SER A 392 -2.01 18.83 -12.31
CA SER A 392 -0.98 19.42 -11.46
C SER A 392 -1.44 20.66 -10.68
N ASP A 393 -2.62 21.21 -10.97
CA ASP A 393 -3.14 22.39 -10.28
C ASP A 393 -3.59 22.09 -8.83
N ARG A 394 -3.55 20.82 -8.42
CA ARG A 394 -3.93 20.36 -7.10
C ARG A 394 -3.03 19.25 -6.59
N ILE A 395 -3.02 19.05 -5.28
CA ILE A 395 -2.37 17.90 -4.65
C ILE A 395 -3.19 16.63 -4.92
N ASN A 396 -2.53 15.63 -5.51
CA ASN A 396 -3.11 14.35 -5.91
C ASN A 396 -2.66 13.19 -5.02
N PHE A 397 -1.46 13.27 -4.43
CA PHE A 397 -0.87 12.18 -3.67
C PHE A 397 -0.38 12.67 -2.31
N ARG A 398 -0.60 11.88 -1.27
CA ARG A 398 -0.14 12.19 0.09
C ARG A 398 0.34 10.92 0.80
N ILE A 399 1.38 11.08 1.60
CA ILE A 399 1.80 10.11 2.61
C ILE A 399 1.49 10.71 3.98
N HIS A 400 0.78 9.95 4.79
CA HIS A 400 0.39 10.28 6.14
C HIS A 400 1.07 9.35 7.13
N ALA A 401 1.40 9.84 8.32
CA ALA A 401 1.89 9.01 9.40
C ALA A 401 1.54 9.58 10.77
N GLU A 402 1.07 8.73 11.68
CA GLU A 402 0.87 9.08 13.08
C GLU A 402 1.07 7.86 13.99
N LYS A 403 1.43 8.10 15.25
CA LYS A 403 1.63 7.05 16.24
C LYS A 403 0.30 6.36 16.58
N VAL A 404 0.31 5.03 16.61
CA VAL A 404 -0.83 4.20 17.00
C VAL A 404 -1.38 4.60 18.38
N PRO A 405 -0.56 4.81 19.43
CA PRO A 405 -1.05 5.29 20.72
C PRO A 405 -1.84 6.60 20.65
N THR A 406 -1.43 7.54 19.78
CA THR A 406 -2.06 8.85 19.56
C THR A 406 -3.41 8.69 18.89
N ILE A 407 -3.47 8.03 17.71
CA ILE A 407 -4.73 7.87 16.95
C ILE A 407 -5.76 7.04 17.72
N LEU A 408 -5.31 6.13 18.57
CA LEU A 408 -6.19 5.31 19.40
C LEU A 408 -6.49 5.93 20.77
N ALA A 409 -5.98 7.12 21.14
CA ALA A 409 -6.05 7.65 22.51
C ALA A 409 -7.47 7.57 23.13
N ASN A 410 -8.49 7.89 22.33
CA ASN A 410 -9.90 7.85 22.74
C ASN A 410 -10.74 6.86 21.91
N SER A 411 -10.08 5.95 21.19
CA SER A 411 -10.78 5.01 20.31
C SER A 411 -11.30 3.80 21.10
N PRO A 412 -12.57 3.40 20.93
CA PRO A 412 -13.08 2.17 21.52
C PRO A 412 -12.38 0.90 20.99
N CYS A 413 -11.65 0.97 19.88
CA CYS A 413 -10.87 -0.17 19.35
C CYS A 413 -9.86 -0.72 20.38
N LYS A 414 -9.29 0.12 21.27
CA LYS A 414 -8.39 -0.35 22.34
C LYS A 414 -9.07 -1.27 23.35
N ASN A 415 -10.35 -1.03 23.60
CA ASN A 415 -11.08 -1.71 24.65
C ASN A 415 -11.70 -2.98 24.06
N SER A 416 -11.03 -4.12 24.24
CA SER A 416 -11.80 -5.35 24.35
C SER A 416 -12.62 -5.19 25.63
N ARG A 417 -13.92 -4.88 25.52
CA ARG A 417 -14.79 -5.24 26.64
C ARG A 417 -14.57 -6.72 26.82
N ASN A 418 -13.96 -7.09 27.95
CA ASN A 418 -13.96 -8.46 28.42
C ASN A 418 -15.42 -8.92 28.43
N CYS A 419 -15.88 -9.58 27.35
CA CYS A 419 -16.97 -10.53 27.42
C CYS A 419 -16.45 -11.78 28.15
N ARG A 420 -16.00 -11.57 29.39
CA ARG A 420 -16.03 -12.57 30.44
C ARG A 420 -17.29 -12.24 31.24
N LYS A 421 -18.20 -13.21 31.26
CA LYS A 421 -19.40 -13.38 32.08
C LYS A 421 -20.72 -13.16 31.35
N GLY A 422 -21.52 -14.22 31.41
CA GLY A 422 -22.81 -14.49 30.81
C GLY A 422 -22.92 -16.00 30.73
#